data_AF-A0A2T2X3T5-F1
#
_entry.id   AF-A0A2T2X3T5-F1
#
_cell.length_a   1.000
_cell.length_b   1.000
_cell.length_c   1.000
_cell.angle_alpha   90.00
_cell.angle_beta   90.00
_cell.angle_gamma   90.00
#
_symmetry.space_group_name_H-M   'P 1'
#
loop_
_entity.id
_entity.type
_entity.pdbx_description
1 polymer ?
#
loop_
_entity_poly.entity_id
_entity_poly.type
_entity_poly.pdbx_seq_one_letter_code
_entity_poly.pdbx_strand_id
1 'polypeptide(L)'
;MVDRTIVRATGIVAIIGGLIFLAIGVPSIAYYLIPAGIVFLAFTVNWKARYENILDEPPAGYEPTGEVYANPGGDPVEVWHSGIRRIYVRHKKAAE
;
A
#
# COMPACT_ATOMS: atom_id res chain seq x y z
N MET A 1 0.26 -7.34 7.50
CA MET A 1 0.49 -6.93 6.10
C MET A 1 -0.80 -6.28 5.61
N VAL A 2 -0.76 -5.03 5.15
CA VAL A 2 -1.98 -4.36 4.66
C VAL A 2 -2.24 -4.81 3.23
N ASP A 3 -3.31 -5.57 3.02
CA ASP A 3 -3.69 -6.11 1.71
C ASP A 3 -4.55 -5.10 0.94
N ARG A 4 -4.24 -4.89 -0.34
CA ARG A 4 -5.04 -4.06 -1.27
C ARG A 4 -6.53 -4.43 -1.24
N THR A 5 -6.83 -5.72 -1.10
CA THR A 5 -8.17 -6.29 -1.02
C THR A 5 -8.91 -5.78 0.20
N ILE A 6 -8.26 -5.74 1.37
CA ILE A 6 -8.85 -5.23 2.60
C ILE A 6 -9.16 -3.75 2.46
N VAL A 7 -8.20 -2.94 1.99
CA VAL A 7 -8.39 -1.50 1.79
C VAL A 7 -9.53 -1.22 0.79
N ARG A 8 -9.59 -1.99 -0.29
CA ARG A 8 -10.67 -1.89 -1.30
C ARG A 8 -12.02 -2.25 -0.69
N ALA A 9 -12.10 -3.37 0.05
CA ALA A 9 -13.33 -3.82 0.69
C ALA A 9 -13.82 -2.80 1.72
N THR A 10 -12.93 -2.25 2.55
CA THR A 10 -13.26 -1.17 3.50
C THR A 10 -13.81 0.05 2.77
N GLY A 11 -13.20 0.46 1.66
CA GLY A 11 -13.71 1.55 0.84
C GLY A 11 -15.12 1.30 0.29
N ILE A 12 -15.38 0.10 -0.24
CA ILE A 12 -16.71 -0.30 -0.74
C ILE A 12 -17.75 -0.31 0.38
N VAL A 13 -17.42 -0.94 1.51
CA VAL A 13 -18.32 -1.02 2.68
C VAL A 13 -18.64 0.36 3.23
N ALA A 14 -17.66 1.27 3.28
CA ALA A 14 -17.90 2.65 3.70
C ALA A 14 -18.88 3.38 2.78
N ILE A 15 -18.75 3.22 1.46
CA ILE A 15 -19.70 3.83 0.50
C ILE A 15 -21.10 3.24 0.67
N ILE A 16 -21.22 1.91 0.72
CA ILE A 16 -22.51 1.22 0.89
C ILE A 16 -23.16 1.64 2.21
N GLY A 17 -22.40 1.64 3.31
CA GLY A 17 -22.87 2.09 4.62
C GLY A 17 -23.33 3.55 4.58
N GLY A 18 -22.57 4.44 3.95
CA GLY A 18 -22.95 5.84 3.77
C GLY A 18 -24.26 6.02 3.00
N LEU A 19 -24.48 5.25 1.93
CA LEU A 19 -25.75 5.26 1.18
C LEU A 19 -26.94 4.77 2.04
N ILE A 20 -26.73 3.75 2.87
CA ILE A 20 -27.75 3.26 3.82
C ILE A 20 -28.10 4.37 4.83
N PHE A 21 -27.10 5.03 5.41
CA PHE A 21 -27.32 6.13 6.36
C PHE A 21 -28.05 7.33 5.73
N LEU A 22 -27.81 7.60 4.45
CA LEU A 22 -28.55 8.61 3.70
C LEU A 22 -30.03 8.22 3.53
N ALA A 23 -30.32 6.96 3.23
CA ALA A 23 -31.69 6.45 3.05
C ALA A 23 -32.52 6.47 4.34
N ILE A 24 -31.88 6.25 5.51
CA ILE A 24 -32.56 6.31 6.82
C ILE A 24 -32.61 7.74 7.42
N GLY A 25 -32.23 8.76 6.65
CA GLY A 25 -32.37 10.16 7.06
C GLY A 25 -31.27 10.69 7.96
N VAL A 26 -30.09 10.07 7.99
CA VAL A 26 -28.92 10.52 8.76
C VAL A 26 -27.79 10.96 7.83
N PRO A 27 -27.93 12.13 7.16
CA PRO A 27 -27.02 12.55 6.10
C PRO A 27 -25.61 12.89 6.59
N SER A 28 -25.45 13.29 7.87
CA SER A 28 -24.14 13.62 8.46
C SER A 28 -23.16 12.44 8.42
N ILE A 29 -23.65 11.23 8.72
CA ILE A 29 -22.85 10.00 8.66
C ILE A 29 -22.51 9.67 7.20
N ALA A 30 -23.47 9.85 6.28
CA ALA A 30 -23.26 9.61 4.86
C ALA A 30 -22.18 10.54 4.27
N TYR A 31 -22.22 11.84 4.62
CA TYR A 31 -21.23 12.83 4.17
C TYR A 31 -19.82 12.58 4.70
N TYR A 32 -19.67 11.79 5.76
CA TYR A 32 -18.36 11.33 6.23
C TYR A 32 -17.94 10.03 5.54
N LEU A 33 -18.82 9.02 5.54
CA LEU A 33 -18.48 7.66 5.08
C LEU A 33 -18.23 7.57 3.58
N ILE A 34 -19.03 8.27 2.76
CA ILE A 34 -18.91 8.20 1.29
C ILE A 34 -17.56 8.78 0.84
N PRO A 35 -17.16 10.01 1.24
CA PRO A 35 -15.83 10.53 0.90
C PRO A 35 -14.69 9.68 1.45
N ALA A 36 -14.79 9.18 2.69
CA ALA A 36 -13.77 8.30 3.25
C ALA A 36 -13.59 7.03 2.42
N GLY A 37 -14.69 6.42 1.98
CA GLY A 37 -14.66 5.25 1.11
C GLY A 37 -14.07 5.53 -0.26
N ILE A 38 -14.38 6.68 -0.87
CA ILE A 38 -13.78 7.14 -2.13
C ILE A 38 -12.26 7.32 -1.96
N VAL A 39 -11.82 7.93 -0.85
CA VAL A 39 -10.40 8.10 -0.54
C VAL A 39 -9.70 6.75 -0.43
N PHE A 40 -10.27 5.78 0.31
CA PHE A 40 -9.71 4.43 0.39
C PHE A 40 -9.60 3.76 -0.98
N LEU A 41 -10.63 3.88 -1.83
CA LEU A 41 -10.57 3.35 -3.19
C LEU A 41 -9.49 4.04 -4.03
N ALA A 42 -9.35 5.36 -3.93
CA ALA A 42 -8.30 6.11 -4.61
C ALA A 42 -6.90 5.65 -4.18
N PHE A 43 -6.69 5.31 -2.90
CA PHE A 43 -5.42 4.74 -2.43
C PHE A 43 -5.08 3.40 -3.07
N THR A 44 -6.08 2.63 -3.50
CA THR A 44 -5.87 1.35 -4.22
C THR A 44 -5.56 1.53 -5.70
N VAL A 45 -5.79 2.72 -6.26
CA VAL A 45 -5.33 3.08 -7.61
C VAL A 45 -3.82 3.22 -7.58
N ASN A 46 -3.13 2.64 -8.57
CA ASN A 46 -1.66 2.59 -8.63
C ASN A 46 -0.99 1.93 -7.41
N TRP A 47 -1.71 1.05 -6.69
CA TRP A 47 -1.13 0.28 -5.58
C TRP A 47 0.15 -0.43 -6.00
N LYS A 48 0.10 -1.18 -7.11
CA LYS A 48 1.29 -1.85 -7.68
C LYS A 48 2.40 -0.85 -7.99
N ALA A 49 2.14 0.20 -8.76
CA ALA A 49 3.17 1.19 -9.11
C ALA A 49 3.83 1.89 -7.89
N ARG A 50 3.06 2.13 -6.81
CA ARG A 50 3.60 2.71 -5.56
C ARG A 50 4.63 1.79 -4.88
N TYR A 51 4.44 0.49 -5.03
CA TYR A 51 5.16 -0.54 -4.28
C TYR A 51 6.11 -1.37 -5.17
N GLU A 52 5.99 -1.31 -6.49
CA GLU A 52 6.86 -1.93 -7.50
C GLU A 52 7.96 -0.98 -8.00
N ASN A 53 7.97 0.29 -7.55
CA ASN A 53 9.09 1.22 -7.74
C ASN A 53 10.29 0.85 -6.84
N ILE A 54 10.75 -0.38 -7.00
CA ILE A 54 11.89 -0.97 -6.31
C ILE A 54 12.94 -1.37 -7.35
N LEU A 55 14.20 -1.22 -6.99
CA LEU A 55 15.29 -1.61 -7.90
C LEU A 55 15.43 -3.14 -7.89
N ASP A 56 15.72 -3.73 -9.04
CA ASP A 56 16.01 -5.16 -9.11
C ASP A 56 17.41 -5.49 -8.59
N GLU A 57 18.34 -4.53 -8.67
CA GLU A 57 19.71 -4.65 -8.18
C GLU A 57 20.16 -3.38 -7.47
N PRO A 58 21.01 -3.50 -6.42
CA PRO A 58 21.57 -2.35 -5.75
C PRO A 58 22.56 -1.61 -6.67
N PRO A 59 22.54 -0.27 -6.70
CA PRO A 59 23.58 0.51 -7.36
C PRO A 59 24.96 0.29 -6.70
N ALA A 60 26.03 0.49 -7.46
CA ALA A 60 27.39 0.37 -6.93
C ALA A 60 27.62 1.31 -5.72
N GLY A 61 28.28 0.79 -4.68
CA GLY A 61 28.57 1.53 -3.45
C GLY A 61 27.43 1.58 -2.43
N TYR A 62 26.37 0.79 -2.62
CA TYR A 62 25.38 0.50 -1.60
C TYR A 62 25.71 -0.83 -0.91
N GLU A 63 25.52 -0.87 0.41
CA GLU A 63 25.69 -2.06 1.24
C GLU A 63 24.33 -2.56 1.77
N PRO A 64 24.13 -3.87 1.93
CA PRO A 64 22.90 -4.42 2.48
C PRO A 64 22.81 -4.10 3.98
N THR A 65 21.66 -3.60 4.42
CA THR A 65 21.41 -3.40 5.87
C THR A 65 21.09 -4.71 6.61
N GLY A 66 20.79 -5.79 5.88
CA GLY A 66 20.23 -7.03 6.41
C GLY A 66 18.74 -6.97 6.75
N GLU A 67 18.09 -5.80 6.59
CA GLU A 67 16.65 -5.65 6.84
C GLU A 67 15.83 -6.08 5.61
N VAL A 68 14.86 -6.97 5.84
CA VAL A 68 13.88 -7.39 4.84
C VAL A 68 12.48 -6.98 5.28
N TYR A 69 11.78 -6.24 4.44
CA TYR A 69 10.43 -5.76 4.69
C TYR A 69 9.40 -6.46 3.81
N ALA A 70 8.24 -6.71 4.40
CA ALA A 70 7.05 -7.11 3.67
C ALA A 70 6.55 -5.96 2.79
N ASN A 71 6.58 -6.14 1.47
CA ASN A 71 6.07 -5.16 0.53
C ASN A 71 4.55 -5.38 0.30
N PRO A 72 3.69 -4.41 0.60
CA PRO A 72 2.25 -4.53 0.32
C PRO A 72 1.90 -4.73 -1.17
N GLY A 73 2.82 -4.41 -2.08
CA GLY A 73 2.61 -4.54 -3.53
C GLY A 73 3.12 -5.83 -4.18
N GLY A 74 3.83 -6.70 -3.46
CA GLY A 74 4.43 -7.89 -4.08
C GLY A 74 5.52 -8.54 -3.24
N ASP A 75 6.63 -8.88 -3.89
CA ASP A 75 7.75 -9.58 -3.27
C ASP A 75 8.38 -8.76 -2.13
N PRO A 76 8.91 -9.43 -1.08
CA PRO A 76 9.67 -8.77 -0.02
C PRO A 76 10.80 -7.92 -0.60
N VAL A 77 11.14 -6.85 0.11
CA VAL A 77 12.17 -5.89 -0.30
C VAL A 77 13.28 -5.83 0.74
N GLU A 78 14.50 -5.80 0.28
CA GLU A 78 15.68 -5.55 1.08
C GLU A 78 15.98 -4.06 1.14
N VAL A 79 16.47 -3.58 2.29
CA VAL A 79 16.97 -2.22 2.40
C VAL A 79 18.48 -2.19 2.22
N TRP A 80 18.92 -1.38 1.28
CA TRP A 80 20.32 -1.11 1.02
C TRP A 80 20.62 0.35 1.35
N HIS A 81 21.84 0.64 1.80
CA HIS A 81 22.24 1.98 2.20
C HIS A 81 23.58 2.41 1.61
N SER A 82 23.74 3.73 1.44
CA SER A 82 25.01 4.36 1.10
C SER A 82 25.09 5.70 1.85
N GLY A 83 25.93 5.75 2.89
CA GLY A 83 25.92 6.84 3.86
C GLY A 83 24.54 6.99 4.52
N ILE A 84 23.90 8.15 4.30
CA ILE A 84 22.55 8.46 4.82
C ILE A 84 21.39 8.05 3.89
N ARG A 85 21.68 7.66 2.64
CA ARG A 85 20.64 7.30 1.67
C ARG A 85 20.25 5.84 1.86
N ARG A 86 18.94 5.56 1.86
CA ARG A 86 18.37 4.22 1.91
C ARG A 86 17.54 3.99 0.65
N ILE A 87 17.66 2.81 0.07
CA ILE A 87 16.90 2.37 -1.11
C ILE A 87 16.31 1.00 -0.84
N TYR A 88 15.24 0.67 -1.57
CA TYR A 88 14.56 -0.62 -1.50
C TYR A 88 14.86 -1.40 -2.77
N VAL A 89 15.38 -2.61 -2.59
CA VAL A 89 15.77 -3.53 -3.67
C VAL A 89 14.92 -4.79 -3.54
N ARG A 90 14.55 -5.43 -4.64
CA ARG A 90 13.80 -6.70 -4.60
C ARG A 90 14.63 -7.77 -3.89
N HIS A 91 14.04 -8.46 -2.91
CA HIS A 91 14.69 -9.57 -2.24
C HIS A 91 14.87 -10.73 -3.23
N LYS A 92 16.12 -11.01 -3.61
CA LYS A 92 16.43 -12.18 -4.43
C LYS A 92 16.48 -13.38 -3.48
N LYS A 93 15.45 -14.22 -3.50
CA LYS A 93 15.55 -15.56 -2.89
C LYS A 93 16.81 -16.20 -3.46
N ALA A 94 17.75 -16.59 -2.59
CA ALA A 94 18.90 -17.38 -3.02
C ALA A 94 18.34 -18.58 -3.80
N ALA A 95 18.78 -18.73 -5.06
CA ALA A 95 18.48 -19.92 -5.83
C ALA A 95 19.09 -21.10 -5.07
N GLU A 96 18.23 -21.96 -4.51
CA GLU A 96 18.61 -23.29 -4.02
C GLU A 96 18.99 -24.20 -5.19
#